data_AF-A0A1R2CL98-F1
#
_entry.id   AF-A0A1R2CL98-F1
#
_cell.length_a   1.000
_cell.length_b   1.000
_cell.length_c   1.000
_cell.angle_alpha   90.00
_cell.angle_beta   90.00
_cell.angle_gamma   90.00
#
_symmetry.space_group_name_H-M   'P 1'
#
loop_
_entity.id
_entity.type
_entity.pdbx_description
1 polymer ?
#
loop_
_entity_poly.entity_id
_entity_poly.type
_entity_poly.pdbx_seq_one_letter_code
_entity_poly.pdbx_strand_id
1 'polypeptide(L)'
;MEKPPRSRSQSSKSRLPQIRSAHKFVTSDKVMNESFRLYKPNMMIQERDDEDSITFNNNLPAVKSESNTKYLIFRPILLNERPPSQPNVGYMFKFLGGEVKLIRWLLEDNGFKEGKNNWLIGWSNTAMRSQIYQNLTPFQKVNHFPRSHEITKKDNLFKNITKMQSLYGKRHYNFIPETYILPNDSMRLSEEMDRDSESLWIIKPAAGSQGRGIFLTNRISDVPQAQAMVASRYISNPLLINMLKFDLRIYIAVTSMDPLRIYIFKEGIARFATEPYDLKNPRNRFVHLTNYSLNKYSPHFKDMNEDGKGYKWTLTALKGFLESQGVNFQSIWEEIKDIAVKAIISIESVINSAMSMYVPSQKNCFELLGFDILIDNNLRPWLLEVNLSPSMNTETSVDLKIKSALISDLFNLIGIRKLEPRKRRNSNSSRPAWTSNCNSVILDNKKEQQIIKETEAERTRLGNFECCFPCENAFHYKQFFDVDRANNSMLISHYTGNKKVGKKWRSTTRD
;
A
#
# COMPACT_ATOMS: atom_id res chain seq x y z
N MET A 1 23.83 61.81 55.50
CA MET A 1 24.86 61.19 54.65
C MET A 1 24.75 59.67 54.82
N GLU A 2 23.64 59.05 54.42
CA GLU A 2 23.17 58.72 53.06
C GLU A 2 23.67 57.35 52.57
N LYS A 3 22.72 56.40 52.57
CA LYS A 3 22.72 55.16 51.79
C LYS A 3 22.51 55.47 50.30
N PRO A 4 23.02 54.61 49.40
CA PRO A 4 22.41 54.41 48.08
C PRO A 4 22.15 52.89 47.81
N PRO A 5 21.36 52.51 46.77
CA PRO A 5 20.06 51.89 47.04
C PRO A 5 19.86 50.50 46.41
N ARG A 6 18.82 49.81 46.90
CA ARG A 6 18.15 48.70 46.21
C ARG A 6 17.48 49.23 44.94
N SER A 7 17.77 48.63 43.78
CA SER A 7 16.96 48.81 42.57
C SER A 7 16.33 47.48 42.13
N ARG A 8 15.01 47.54 41.99
CA ARG A 8 14.14 46.54 41.36
C ARG A 8 14.40 46.54 39.85
N SER A 9 14.43 45.38 39.21
CA SER A 9 14.06 45.26 37.80
C SER A 9 12.88 44.31 37.66
N GLN A 10 11.82 44.87 37.08
CA GLN A 10 10.63 44.16 36.63
C GLN A 10 10.99 43.37 35.37
N SER A 11 10.49 42.14 35.25
CA SER A 11 10.08 41.63 33.94
C SER A 11 8.69 41.01 34.08
N SER A 12 7.76 41.61 33.38
CA SER A 12 6.37 41.24 33.21
C SER A 12 6.29 39.94 32.39
N LYS A 13 5.80 38.86 33.00
CA LYS A 13 5.20 37.74 32.26
C LYS A 13 3.70 37.79 32.49
N SER A 14 2.98 38.26 31.48
CA SER A 14 1.53 38.16 31.38
C SER A 14 1.14 36.69 31.29
N ARG A 15 0.16 36.32 32.13
CA ARG A 15 -0.47 35.01 32.20
C ARG A 15 -1.54 34.88 31.11
N LEU A 16 -1.62 33.70 30.51
CA LEU A 16 -2.87 33.05 30.06
C LEU A 16 -2.72 31.52 30.32
N PRO A 17 -3.82 30.78 30.56
CA PRO A 17 -3.95 29.93 31.74
C PRO A 17 -3.57 28.46 31.51
N GLN A 18 -2.87 27.87 32.48
CA GLN A 18 -2.84 26.42 32.67
C GLN A 18 -4.19 25.95 33.23
N ILE A 19 -4.89 25.13 32.46
CA ILE A 19 -6.02 24.33 32.96
C ILE A 19 -5.42 23.16 33.74
N ARG A 20 -5.67 23.11 35.04
CA ARG A 20 -5.35 21.99 35.94
C ARG A 20 -6.49 20.98 35.99
N SER A 21 -6.11 19.75 36.35
CA SER A 21 -6.91 18.67 36.97
C SER A 21 -7.79 17.90 35.98
N ALA A 22 -7.71 16.57 35.88
CA ALA A 22 -7.78 15.59 36.96
C ALA A 22 -7.31 14.19 36.47
N HIS A 23 -6.56 13.44 37.29
CA HIS A 23 -6.90 12.09 37.75
C HIS A 23 -5.67 11.41 38.38
N LYS A 24 -5.67 11.42 39.73
CA LYS A 24 -5.09 10.35 40.52
C LYS A 24 -5.89 9.08 40.22
N PHE A 25 -5.22 7.98 39.89
CA PHE A 25 -5.74 6.67 40.25
C PHE A 25 -4.65 5.83 40.92
N VAL A 26 -5.12 5.24 42.01
CA VAL A 26 -4.46 4.43 43.01
C VAL A 26 -4.02 3.09 42.40
N THR A 27 -2.82 2.67 42.79
CA THR A 27 -2.29 1.32 42.67
C THR A 27 -3.25 0.30 43.28
N SER A 28 -3.80 -0.62 42.49
CA SER A 28 -4.23 -1.94 42.98
C SER A 28 -4.16 -2.97 41.86
N ASP A 29 -3.18 -3.86 41.95
CA ASP A 29 -2.81 -4.93 41.00
C ASP A 29 -3.80 -6.11 40.95
N LYS A 30 -5.11 -5.89 41.09
CA LYS A 30 -6.09 -7.00 41.10
C LYS A 30 -7.39 -6.80 40.31
N VAL A 31 -7.52 -5.76 39.49
CA VAL A 31 -8.75 -5.50 38.69
C VAL A 31 -8.52 -5.41 37.17
N MET A 32 -7.28 -5.55 36.67
CA MET A 32 -6.97 -5.45 35.23
C MET A 32 -7.02 -6.78 34.46
N ASN A 33 -8.12 -7.54 34.54
CA ASN A 33 -8.22 -8.80 33.76
C ASN A 33 -9.59 -9.15 33.14
N GLU A 34 -10.59 -8.26 33.16
CA GLU A 34 -11.93 -8.62 32.63
C GLU A 34 -12.58 -7.60 31.67
N SER A 35 -11.95 -6.48 31.35
CA SER A 35 -12.51 -5.50 30.40
C SER A 35 -11.72 -5.57 29.09
N PHE A 36 -12.40 -5.81 27.96
CA PHE A 36 -11.87 -6.05 26.59
C PHE A 36 -11.56 -7.51 26.19
N ARG A 37 -12.22 -8.50 26.82
CA ARG A 37 -12.34 -9.84 26.21
C ARG A 37 -13.69 -9.96 25.51
N LEU A 38 -13.63 -10.31 24.21
CA LEU A 38 -14.72 -10.80 23.37
C LEU A 38 -15.63 -9.71 22.77
N TYR A 39 -15.32 -9.27 21.55
CA TYR A 39 -16.36 -8.76 20.66
C TYR A 39 -17.23 -9.94 20.22
N LYS A 40 -18.44 -10.03 20.79
CA LYS A 40 -19.44 -11.08 20.51
C LYS A 40 -20.43 -10.58 19.46
N PRO A 41 -20.84 -11.39 18.48
CA PRO A 41 -21.78 -10.97 17.46
C PRO A 41 -23.19 -11.27 17.97
N ASN A 42 -23.76 -10.37 18.78
CA ASN A 42 -25.17 -10.45 19.18
C ASN A 42 -26.00 -9.29 18.62
N MET A 43 -25.64 -8.79 17.42
CA MET A 43 -26.53 -7.96 16.63
C MET A 43 -26.54 -8.45 15.19
N MET A 44 -27.74 -8.65 14.64
CA MET A 44 -27.91 -8.69 13.19
C MET A 44 -27.34 -7.39 12.64
N ILE A 45 -26.41 -7.49 11.69
CA ILE A 45 -26.01 -6.36 10.86
C ILE A 45 -27.26 -5.98 10.08
N GLN A 46 -27.99 -4.96 10.54
CA GLN A 46 -28.96 -4.30 9.70
C GLN A 46 -28.15 -3.62 8.60
N GLU A 47 -28.48 -3.93 7.34
CA GLU A 47 -28.02 -3.15 6.18
C GLU A 47 -28.40 -1.69 6.45
N ARG A 48 -27.45 -0.89 6.93
CA ARG A 48 -27.57 0.55 6.85
C ARG A 48 -27.11 0.92 5.45
N ASP A 49 -27.95 1.63 4.73
CA ASP A 49 -27.54 2.36 3.52
C ASP A 49 -26.55 3.45 3.96
N ASP A 50 -25.30 3.06 4.18
CA ASP A 50 -24.22 4.00 4.45
C ASP A 50 -23.88 4.74 3.13
N GLU A 51 -23.73 6.06 3.21
CA GLU A 51 -23.22 6.92 2.11
C GLU A 51 -21.80 6.51 1.65
N ASP A 52 -21.14 5.61 2.41
CA ASP A 52 -19.85 4.97 2.09
C ASP A 52 -19.97 3.66 1.29
N SER A 53 -21.19 3.26 0.89
CA SER A 53 -21.40 2.10 0.02
C SER A 53 -20.64 2.25 -1.31
N ILE A 54 -19.80 1.25 -1.62
CA ILE A 54 -19.01 1.22 -2.85
C ILE A 54 -19.94 1.37 -4.06
N THR A 55 -19.80 2.47 -4.80
CA THR A 55 -20.49 2.63 -6.09
C THR A 55 -19.76 1.77 -7.12
N PHE A 56 -20.19 0.51 -7.24
CA PHE A 56 -19.87 -0.32 -8.40
C PHE A 56 -20.55 0.33 -9.60
N ASN A 57 -19.85 1.25 -10.27
CA ASN A 57 -20.42 2.01 -11.37
C ASN A 57 -20.52 1.12 -12.62
N ASN A 58 -21.53 0.24 -12.61
CA ASN A 58 -21.86 -0.70 -13.67
C ASN A 58 -22.36 0.02 -14.95
N ASN A 59 -22.65 1.32 -14.85
CA ASN A 59 -23.14 2.18 -15.93
C ASN A 59 -22.02 2.90 -16.71
N LEU A 60 -20.73 2.64 -16.40
CA LEU A 60 -19.65 3.18 -17.22
C LEU A 60 -19.72 2.54 -18.62
N PRO A 61 -19.85 3.35 -19.70
CA PRO A 61 -19.78 2.80 -21.04
C PRO A 61 -18.45 2.05 -21.19
N ALA A 62 -18.49 0.85 -21.75
CA ALA A 62 -17.31 0.05 -22.10
C ALA A 62 -16.30 0.89 -22.91
N VAL A 63 -15.11 0.34 -23.18
CA VAL A 63 -14.14 0.95 -24.12
C VAL A 63 -14.85 1.29 -25.44
N LYS A 64 -15.37 2.51 -25.53
CA LYS A 64 -15.96 3.08 -26.73
C LYS A 64 -14.89 3.94 -27.38
N SER A 65 -14.63 3.68 -28.66
CA SER A 65 -13.79 4.56 -29.47
C SER A 65 -14.32 6.01 -29.44
N GLU A 66 -15.63 6.19 -29.27
CA GLU A 66 -16.39 7.44 -29.38
C GLU A 66 -16.35 8.38 -28.18
N SER A 67 -15.82 7.98 -27.00
CA SER A 67 -15.65 8.96 -25.93
C SER A 67 -14.56 9.97 -26.30
N ASN A 68 -14.82 11.27 -26.12
CA ASN A 68 -13.85 12.36 -26.33
C ASN A 68 -12.67 12.33 -25.34
N THR A 69 -12.49 11.20 -24.62
CA THR A 69 -11.48 10.97 -23.61
C THR A 69 -10.22 10.36 -24.22
N LYS A 70 -9.07 10.92 -23.88
CA LYS A 70 -7.73 10.44 -24.28
C LYS A 70 -7.41 9.02 -23.77
N TYR A 71 -8.05 8.62 -22.69
CA TYR A 71 -7.82 7.36 -21.99
C TYR A 71 -8.97 6.39 -22.19
N LEU A 72 -8.64 5.10 -22.23
CA LEU A 72 -9.58 3.98 -22.21
C LEU A 72 -10.24 3.88 -20.82
N ILE A 73 -11.49 3.40 -20.80
CA ILE A 73 -12.27 3.18 -19.58
C ILE A 73 -12.57 1.68 -19.48
N PHE A 74 -12.20 1.08 -18.36
CA PHE A 74 -12.36 -0.33 -18.04
C PHE A 74 -13.50 -0.49 -17.05
N ARG A 75 -14.31 -1.52 -17.28
CA ARG A 75 -15.39 -1.94 -16.37
C ARG A 75 -15.03 -3.25 -15.65
N PRO A 76 -15.53 -3.47 -14.43
CA PRO A 76 -15.39 -4.74 -13.75
C PRO A 76 -16.21 -5.84 -14.45
N ILE A 77 -15.88 -7.09 -14.15
CA ILE A 77 -16.65 -8.28 -14.50
C ILE A 77 -17.90 -8.30 -13.62
N LEU A 78 -19.07 -8.42 -14.25
CA LEU A 78 -20.35 -8.54 -13.55
C LEU A 78 -20.56 -10.00 -13.12
N LEU A 79 -20.96 -10.21 -11.86
CA LEU A 79 -21.11 -11.53 -11.25
C LEU A 79 -22.20 -12.40 -11.91
N ASN A 80 -23.25 -11.76 -12.45
CA ASN A 80 -24.47 -12.47 -12.84
C ASN A 80 -24.65 -12.61 -14.36
N GLU A 81 -23.88 -11.87 -15.16
CA GLU A 81 -23.91 -11.94 -16.61
C GLU A 81 -22.49 -11.64 -17.12
N ARG A 82 -21.84 -12.62 -17.75
CA ARG A 82 -20.66 -12.27 -18.56
C ARG A 82 -21.21 -11.56 -19.80
N PRO A 83 -20.97 -10.26 -19.97
CA PRO A 83 -21.40 -9.54 -21.15
C PRO A 83 -20.87 -10.29 -22.39
N PRO A 84 -21.64 -10.39 -23.49
CA PRO A 84 -21.16 -11.05 -24.69
C PRO A 84 -19.80 -10.44 -25.08
N SER A 85 -18.88 -11.30 -25.50
CA SER A 85 -17.51 -10.92 -25.84
C SER A 85 -17.54 -9.67 -26.72
N GLN A 86 -16.99 -8.56 -26.22
CA GLN A 86 -16.98 -7.31 -26.96
C GLN A 86 -16.19 -7.54 -28.25
N PRO A 87 -16.68 -7.05 -29.42
CA PRO A 87 -15.92 -7.14 -30.64
C PRO A 87 -14.56 -6.46 -30.43
N ASN A 88 -13.51 -7.12 -30.92
CA ASN A 88 -12.14 -6.65 -30.75
C ASN A 88 -12.00 -5.22 -31.31
N VAL A 89 -11.68 -4.27 -30.43
CA VAL A 89 -11.50 -2.85 -30.78
C VAL A 89 -10.09 -2.51 -31.27
N GLY A 90 -9.24 -3.53 -31.47
CA GLY A 90 -7.89 -3.40 -32.00
C GLY A 90 -6.79 -3.22 -30.95
N TYR A 91 -7.11 -3.26 -29.65
CA TYR A 91 -6.11 -3.16 -28.59
C TYR A 91 -5.54 -4.52 -28.21
N MET A 92 -4.24 -4.53 -27.87
CA MET A 92 -3.51 -5.76 -27.54
C MET A 92 -2.96 -5.72 -26.12
N PHE A 93 -2.96 -6.86 -25.45
CA PHE A 93 -2.23 -7.09 -24.19
C PHE A 93 -1.25 -8.27 -24.34
N LYS A 94 -0.34 -8.43 -23.39
CA LYS A 94 0.62 -9.53 -23.36
C LYS A 94 0.89 -10.01 -21.94
N PHE A 95 0.86 -11.32 -21.71
CA PHE A 95 1.46 -11.88 -20.50
C PHE A 95 2.97 -12.00 -20.66
N LEU A 96 3.70 -11.44 -19.70
CA LEU A 96 5.16 -11.41 -19.62
C LEU A 96 5.71 -12.42 -18.60
N GLY A 97 4.84 -12.97 -17.75
CA GLY A 97 5.14 -14.03 -16.81
C GLY A 97 3.84 -14.58 -16.22
N GLY A 98 3.53 -15.84 -16.53
CA GLY A 98 2.33 -16.56 -16.06
C GLY A 98 0.99 -15.95 -16.48
N GLU A 99 0.03 -16.80 -16.84
CA GLU A 99 -1.33 -16.33 -17.08
C GLU A 99 -2.07 -16.07 -15.76
N VAL A 100 -2.83 -14.97 -15.71
CA VAL A 100 -3.78 -14.68 -14.64
C VAL A 100 -5.18 -14.57 -15.22
N LYS A 101 -6.04 -15.55 -14.93
CA LYS A 101 -7.39 -15.68 -15.52
C LYS A 101 -8.24 -14.41 -15.38
N LEU A 102 -8.28 -13.82 -14.18
CA LEU A 102 -9.04 -12.60 -13.92
C LEU A 102 -8.59 -11.44 -14.82
N ILE A 103 -7.27 -11.26 -15.00
CA ILE A 103 -6.71 -10.21 -15.84
C ILE A 103 -7.07 -10.44 -17.31
N ARG A 104 -6.95 -11.70 -17.78
CA ARG A 104 -7.35 -12.09 -19.15
C ARG A 104 -8.82 -11.75 -19.39
N TRP A 105 -9.71 -12.26 -18.53
CA TRP A 105 -11.16 -12.08 -18.67
C TRP A 105 -11.53 -10.60 -18.68
N LEU A 106 -10.97 -9.81 -17.76
CA LEU A 106 -11.23 -8.37 -17.71
C LEU A 106 -10.77 -7.65 -18.98
N LEU A 107 -9.58 -7.98 -19.50
CA LEU A 107 -9.07 -7.35 -20.73
C LEU A 107 -9.89 -7.74 -21.96
N GLU A 108 -10.22 -9.03 -22.11
CA GLU A 108 -11.04 -9.55 -23.23
C GLU A 108 -12.47 -8.97 -23.19
N ASP A 109 -13.10 -8.90 -22.02
CA ASP A 109 -14.44 -8.33 -21.85
C ASP A 109 -14.46 -6.80 -22.07
N ASN A 110 -13.29 -6.15 -22.04
CA ASN A 110 -13.09 -4.75 -22.40
C ASN A 110 -12.50 -4.57 -23.82
N GLY A 111 -12.57 -5.60 -24.67
CA GLY A 111 -12.29 -5.52 -26.11
C GLY A 111 -10.82 -5.66 -26.51
N PHE A 112 -9.95 -6.09 -25.59
CA PHE A 112 -8.56 -6.39 -25.91
C PHE A 112 -8.40 -7.83 -26.41
N LYS A 113 -7.33 -8.08 -27.17
CA LYS A 113 -6.85 -9.44 -27.49
C LYS A 113 -5.42 -9.64 -27.01
N GLU A 114 -5.04 -10.87 -26.74
CA GLU A 114 -3.64 -11.18 -26.51
C GLU A 114 -2.85 -11.07 -27.83
N GLY A 115 -1.65 -10.47 -27.78
CA GLY A 115 -0.81 -10.26 -28.96
C GLY A 115 0.67 -10.16 -28.63
N LYS A 116 1.52 -10.56 -29.59
CA LYS A 116 2.98 -10.54 -29.41
C LYS A 116 3.58 -9.13 -29.54
N ASN A 117 3.03 -8.32 -30.46
CA ASN A 117 3.53 -7.00 -30.85
C ASN A 117 2.45 -5.92 -30.64
N ASN A 118 2.85 -4.65 -30.53
CA ASN A 118 1.94 -3.49 -30.42
C ASN A 118 0.90 -3.60 -29.27
N TRP A 119 1.23 -4.34 -28.22
CA TRP A 119 0.43 -4.38 -27.00
C TRP A 119 0.54 -3.07 -26.23
N LEU A 120 -0.50 -2.69 -25.50
CA LEU A 120 -0.55 -1.52 -24.63
C LEU A 120 -0.28 -1.87 -23.16
N ILE A 121 -0.71 -3.05 -22.73
CA ILE A 121 -0.54 -3.56 -21.36
C ILE A 121 0.24 -4.87 -21.40
N GLY A 122 1.33 -4.91 -20.65
CA GLY A 122 2.09 -6.11 -20.33
C GLY A 122 1.86 -6.47 -18.87
N TRP A 123 1.49 -7.72 -18.59
CA TRP A 123 1.22 -8.18 -17.22
C TRP A 123 2.14 -9.35 -16.85
N SER A 124 2.76 -9.30 -15.68
CA SER A 124 3.61 -10.36 -15.14
C SER A 124 3.20 -10.69 -13.70
N ASN A 125 3.27 -11.97 -13.33
CA ASN A 125 3.11 -12.40 -11.94
C ASN A 125 4.44 -12.37 -11.15
N THR A 126 5.57 -12.25 -11.84
CA THR A 126 6.92 -12.22 -11.26
C THR A 126 7.69 -10.97 -11.68
N ALA A 127 8.78 -10.69 -10.97
CA ALA A 127 9.74 -9.67 -11.36
C ALA A 127 10.21 -9.87 -12.82
N MET A 128 10.26 -8.77 -13.57
CA MET A 128 10.64 -8.78 -14.99
C MET A 128 12.15 -8.59 -15.17
N ARG A 129 12.70 -9.15 -16.25
CA ARG A 129 14.10 -8.93 -16.63
C ARG A 129 14.30 -7.52 -17.18
N SER A 130 15.50 -6.95 -17.02
CA SER A 130 15.85 -5.60 -17.46
C SER A 130 15.56 -5.35 -18.95
N GLN A 131 15.77 -6.36 -19.81
CA GLN A 131 15.53 -6.23 -21.26
C GLN A 131 14.05 -5.96 -21.59
N ILE A 132 13.11 -6.40 -20.77
CA ILE A 132 11.67 -6.11 -21.00
C ILE A 132 11.45 -4.61 -20.86
N TYR A 133 12.00 -4.00 -19.82
CA TYR A 133 11.89 -2.57 -19.56
C TYR A 133 12.53 -1.71 -20.64
N GLN A 134 13.74 -2.06 -21.08
CA GLN A 134 14.50 -1.30 -22.06
C GLN A 134 13.83 -1.25 -23.44
N ASN A 135 13.04 -2.27 -23.77
CA ASN A 135 12.34 -2.39 -25.04
C ASN A 135 10.92 -1.81 -25.03
N LEU A 136 10.50 -1.16 -23.94
CA LEU A 136 9.18 -0.54 -23.87
C LEU A 136 9.09 0.69 -24.76
N THR A 137 7.98 0.82 -25.47
CA THR A 137 7.62 2.07 -26.14
C THR A 137 7.00 3.06 -25.14
N PRO A 138 6.95 4.38 -25.44
CA PRO A 138 6.34 5.37 -24.56
C PRO A 138 4.85 5.16 -24.22
N PHE A 139 4.15 4.30 -24.96
CA PHE A 139 2.72 4.04 -24.78
C PHE A 139 2.44 2.70 -24.08
N GLN A 140 3.45 1.85 -23.95
CA GLN A 140 3.33 0.57 -23.27
C GLN A 140 3.37 0.73 -21.76
N LYS A 141 2.59 -0.07 -21.06
CA LYS A 141 2.57 -0.11 -19.60
C LYS A 141 2.83 -1.52 -19.11
N VAL A 142 3.59 -1.63 -18.02
CA VAL A 142 3.90 -2.88 -17.32
C VAL A 142 3.64 -2.73 -15.82
N ASN A 143 3.19 -3.82 -15.20
CA ASN A 143 2.65 -3.82 -13.83
C ASN A 143 3.68 -3.93 -12.69
N HIS A 144 4.96 -3.73 -12.99
CA HIS A 144 6.03 -3.71 -11.99
C HIS A 144 7.06 -2.63 -12.27
N PHE A 145 7.51 -1.94 -11.24
CA PHE A 145 8.75 -1.18 -11.28
C PHE A 145 9.98 -2.10 -11.35
N PRO A 146 11.12 -1.66 -11.90
CA PRO A 146 12.37 -2.37 -11.70
C PRO A 146 12.75 -2.31 -10.21
N ARG A 147 13.28 -3.42 -9.69
CA ARG A 147 13.67 -3.58 -8.27
C ARG A 147 12.52 -3.55 -7.25
N SER A 148 11.28 -3.88 -7.62
CA SER A 148 10.17 -4.02 -6.64
C SER A 148 10.38 -5.09 -5.56
N HIS A 149 11.39 -5.95 -5.73
CA HIS A 149 11.84 -6.89 -4.69
C HIS A 149 12.45 -6.20 -3.45
N GLU A 150 12.74 -4.90 -3.49
CA GLU A 150 13.20 -4.11 -2.34
C GLU A 150 12.17 -4.02 -1.21
N ILE A 151 10.87 -4.04 -1.55
CA ILE A 151 9.78 -4.03 -0.56
C ILE A 151 9.06 -5.38 -0.47
N THR A 152 9.13 -6.21 -1.51
CA THR A 152 8.35 -7.45 -1.58
C THR A 152 9.08 -8.71 -1.11
N LYS A 153 10.42 -8.68 -1.02
CA LYS A 153 11.16 -9.70 -0.26
C LYS A 153 11.21 -9.32 1.20
N LYS A 154 10.95 -10.29 2.08
CA LYS A 154 10.84 -10.07 3.53
C LYS A 154 12.10 -9.44 4.09
N ASP A 155 13.26 -10.02 3.82
CA ASP A 155 14.55 -9.52 4.32
C ASP A 155 14.85 -8.10 3.81
N ASN A 156 14.58 -7.79 2.54
CA ASN A 156 14.77 -6.45 2.00
C ASN A 156 13.79 -5.43 2.61
N LEU A 157 12.51 -5.78 2.79
CA LEU A 157 11.54 -4.93 3.46
C LEU A 157 12.05 -4.53 4.84
N PHE A 158 12.47 -5.52 5.66
CA PHE A 158 12.98 -5.24 6.99
C PHE A 158 14.28 -4.44 6.96
N LYS A 159 15.24 -4.75 6.08
CA LYS A 159 16.46 -3.94 5.89
C LYS A 159 16.13 -2.47 5.60
N ASN A 160 15.22 -2.23 4.66
CA ASN A 160 14.86 -0.88 4.23
C ASN A 160 14.14 -0.13 5.36
N ILE A 161 13.18 -0.75 6.06
CA ILE A 161 12.49 -0.09 7.19
C ILE A 161 13.44 0.14 8.38
N THR A 162 14.32 -0.82 8.72
CA THR A 162 15.31 -0.65 9.79
C THR A 162 16.33 0.44 9.44
N LYS A 163 16.75 0.57 8.18
CA LYS A 163 17.54 1.71 7.70
C LYS A 163 16.81 3.03 7.99
N MET A 164 15.52 3.11 7.67
CA MET A 164 14.71 4.30 7.95
C MET A 164 14.53 4.57 9.46
N GLN A 165 14.41 3.54 10.29
CA GLN A 165 14.38 3.66 11.75
C GLN A 165 15.69 4.25 12.29
N SER A 166 16.84 3.87 11.75
CA SER A 166 18.14 4.42 12.15
C SER A 166 18.32 5.87 11.71
N LEU A 167 17.84 6.22 10.51
CA LEU A 167 17.98 7.58 9.97
C LEU A 167 17.01 8.60 10.59
N TYR A 168 15.77 8.19 10.86
CA TYR A 168 14.69 9.10 11.24
C TYR A 168 14.10 8.82 12.63
N GLY A 169 14.49 7.72 13.25
CA GLY A 169 14.06 7.30 14.58
C GLY A 169 12.85 6.36 14.56
N LYS A 170 12.83 5.43 15.51
CA LYS A 170 11.74 4.46 15.71
C LYS A 170 10.38 5.15 15.82
N ARG A 171 10.26 6.34 16.44
CA ARG A 171 8.97 7.06 16.55
C ARG A 171 8.22 7.23 15.21
N HIS A 172 8.93 7.29 14.08
CA HIS A 172 8.33 7.48 12.76
C HIS A 172 8.16 6.18 11.99
N TYR A 173 9.04 5.19 12.20
CA TYR A 173 9.09 3.91 11.47
C TYR A 173 8.85 2.69 12.38
N ASN A 174 8.16 2.88 13.51
CA ASN A 174 7.74 1.80 14.40
C ASN A 174 6.38 1.29 13.94
N PHE A 175 6.35 0.56 12.84
CA PHE A 175 5.14 -0.11 12.33
C PHE A 175 5.44 -1.50 11.79
N ILE A 176 6.67 -1.98 11.96
CA ILE A 176 7.05 -3.38 11.74
C ILE A 176 7.39 -4.00 13.11
N PRO A 177 7.14 -5.29 13.31
CA PRO A 177 7.65 -5.99 14.49
C PRO A 177 9.18 -5.93 14.51
N GLU A 178 9.76 -5.96 15.72
CA GLU A 178 11.20 -6.16 15.88
C GLU A 178 11.64 -7.41 15.12
N THR A 179 12.66 -7.29 14.28
CA THR A 179 13.00 -8.31 13.29
C THR A 179 14.50 -8.44 13.11
N TYR A 180 14.96 -9.67 12.96
CA TYR A 180 16.35 -10.07 12.73
C TYR A 180 16.47 -10.89 11.45
N ILE A 181 17.53 -10.66 10.68
CA ILE A 181 17.76 -11.31 9.37
C ILE A 181 18.90 -12.31 9.50
N LEU A 182 18.55 -13.57 9.33
CA LEU A 182 19.47 -14.69 9.56
C LEU A 182 20.16 -15.12 8.25
N PRO A 183 21.43 -15.54 8.31
CA PRO A 183 22.21 -15.81 9.53
C PRO A 183 22.90 -14.57 10.15
N ASN A 184 22.90 -13.41 9.47
CA ASN A 184 23.70 -12.24 9.86
C ASN A 184 23.40 -11.72 11.28
N ASP A 185 22.15 -11.77 11.71
CA ASP A 185 21.72 -11.27 13.01
C ASP A 185 21.56 -12.38 14.08
N SER A 186 22.09 -13.59 13.85
CA SER A 186 21.86 -14.73 14.76
C SER A 186 22.29 -14.47 16.20
N MET A 187 23.43 -13.79 16.40
CA MET A 187 23.94 -13.45 17.72
C MET A 187 23.02 -12.47 18.45
N ARG A 188 22.56 -11.42 17.76
CA ARG A 188 21.63 -10.42 18.32
C ARG A 188 20.27 -11.04 18.65
N LEU A 189 19.79 -11.94 17.79
CA LEU A 189 18.56 -12.69 18.05
C LEU A 189 18.72 -13.55 19.32
N SER A 190 19.85 -14.26 19.47
CA SER A 190 20.13 -15.06 20.67
C SER A 190 20.11 -14.19 21.93
N GLU A 191 20.82 -13.06 21.92
CA GLU A 191 20.87 -12.13 23.06
C GLU A 191 19.48 -11.61 23.46
N GLU A 192 18.60 -11.32 22.49
CA GLU A 192 17.23 -10.91 22.79
C GLU A 192 16.33 -12.05 23.29
N MET A 193 16.49 -13.26 22.74
CA MET A 193 15.76 -14.44 23.21
C MET A 193 16.19 -14.86 24.61
N ASP A 194 17.46 -14.68 24.96
CA ASP A 194 17.99 -14.94 26.30
C ASP A 194 17.53 -13.86 27.30
N ARG A 195 17.40 -12.60 26.86
CA ARG A 195 16.90 -11.50 27.68
C ARG A 195 15.42 -11.65 28.04
N ASP A 196 14.62 -12.17 27.12
CA ASP A 196 13.18 -12.39 27.30
C ASP A 196 12.76 -13.75 26.74
N SER A 197 12.91 -14.78 27.58
CA SER A 197 12.67 -16.19 27.24
C SER A 197 11.19 -16.57 27.08
N GLU A 198 10.28 -15.72 27.55
CA GLU A 198 8.83 -15.91 27.38
C GLU A 198 8.33 -15.35 26.05
N SER A 199 9.11 -14.47 25.42
CA SER A 199 8.72 -13.88 24.16
C SER A 199 8.72 -14.88 23.01
N LEU A 200 7.60 -14.92 22.30
CA LEU A 200 7.45 -15.70 21.08
C LEU A 200 7.98 -14.95 19.87
N TRP A 201 8.62 -15.71 18.99
CA TRP A 201 9.14 -15.26 17.70
C TRP A 201 8.50 -16.07 16.58
N ILE A 202 8.17 -15.39 15.49
CA ILE A 202 7.71 -16.02 14.26
C ILE A 202 8.88 -16.12 13.28
N ILE A 203 9.27 -17.35 12.97
CA ILE A 203 10.36 -17.65 12.04
C ILE A 203 9.77 -17.89 10.66
N LYS A 204 10.31 -17.21 9.64
CA LYS A 204 9.81 -17.25 8.26
C LYS A 204 10.98 -17.43 7.28
N PRO A 205 10.85 -18.26 6.23
CA PRO A 205 11.83 -18.30 5.16
C PRO A 205 11.90 -16.96 4.42
N ALA A 206 13.09 -16.46 4.12
CA ALA A 206 13.29 -15.14 3.50
C ALA A 206 12.57 -15.01 2.14
N ALA A 207 12.56 -16.08 1.35
CA ALA A 207 11.88 -16.18 0.04
C ALA A 207 10.58 -17.01 0.09
N GLY A 208 10.06 -17.33 1.28
CA GLY A 208 8.87 -18.16 1.46
C GLY A 208 7.55 -17.41 1.22
N SER A 209 6.53 -18.16 0.82
CA SER A 209 5.14 -17.68 0.64
C SER A 209 4.13 -18.71 1.14
N GLN A 210 2.84 -18.33 1.19
CA GLN A 210 1.71 -19.21 1.55
C GLN A 210 1.81 -19.86 2.93
N GLY A 211 2.56 -19.23 3.85
CA GLY A 211 2.79 -19.75 5.19
C GLY A 211 3.77 -20.91 5.28
N ARG A 212 4.34 -21.44 4.19
CA ARG A 212 5.20 -22.64 4.25
C ARG A 212 6.50 -22.35 5.00
N GLY A 213 6.90 -23.28 5.87
CA GLY A 213 8.10 -23.15 6.71
C GLY A 213 7.97 -22.13 7.85
N ILE A 214 6.78 -21.58 8.10
CA ILE A 214 6.54 -20.65 9.20
C ILE A 214 6.20 -21.42 10.48
N PHE A 215 6.89 -21.11 11.57
CA PHE A 215 6.63 -21.63 12.90
C PHE A 215 6.89 -20.59 13.98
N LEU A 216 6.33 -20.81 15.17
CA LEU A 216 6.58 -20.00 16.36
C LEU A 216 7.57 -20.73 17.27
N THR A 217 8.48 -19.98 17.89
CA THR A 217 9.38 -20.50 18.92
C THR A 217 9.78 -19.38 19.89
N ASN A 218 10.15 -19.76 21.10
CA ASN A 218 10.87 -18.92 22.06
C ASN A 218 12.27 -19.47 22.35
N ARG A 219 12.76 -20.43 21.56
CA ARG A 219 14.07 -21.08 21.74
C ARG A 219 14.95 -20.90 20.51
N ILE A 220 16.16 -20.36 20.72
CA ILE A 220 17.13 -20.18 19.63
C ILE A 220 17.55 -21.51 18.99
N SER A 221 17.50 -22.61 19.75
CA SER A 221 17.82 -23.97 19.28
C SER A 221 16.88 -24.47 18.18
N ASP A 222 15.67 -23.92 18.09
CA ASP A 222 14.70 -24.30 17.05
C ASP A 222 14.95 -23.58 15.72
N VAL A 223 15.83 -22.57 15.72
CA VAL A 223 16.07 -21.69 14.57
C VAL A 223 17.20 -22.27 13.70
N PRO A 224 16.96 -22.56 12.41
CA PRO A 224 17.99 -23.08 11.51
C PRO A 224 19.14 -22.07 11.31
N GLN A 225 20.37 -22.45 11.68
CA GLN A 225 21.52 -21.54 11.68
C GLN A 225 22.08 -21.18 10.29
N ALA A 226 21.94 -22.07 9.29
CA ALA A 226 22.55 -21.89 7.97
C ALA A 226 21.54 -21.49 6.87
N GLN A 227 20.28 -21.25 7.22
CA GLN A 227 19.23 -20.94 6.24
C GLN A 227 18.88 -19.45 6.28
N ALA A 228 18.61 -18.87 5.10
CA ALA A 228 18.14 -17.50 4.98
C ALA A 228 16.71 -17.38 5.53
N MET A 229 16.60 -16.84 6.73
CA MET A 229 15.37 -16.74 7.50
C MET A 229 15.18 -15.32 8.02
N VAL A 230 13.95 -14.99 8.37
CA VAL A 230 13.58 -13.76 9.06
C VAL A 230 12.88 -14.17 10.35
N ALA A 231 13.41 -13.70 11.47
CA ALA A 231 12.84 -13.88 12.80
C ALA A 231 12.21 -12.56 13.24
N SER A 232 10.89 -12.52 13.38
CA SER A 232 10.18 -11.33 13.86
C SER A 232 9.53 -11.60 15.20
N ARG A 233 9.52 -10.62 16.11
CA ARG A 233 8.78 -10.69 17.37
C ARG A 233 7.32 -10.97 17.04
N TYR A 234 6.75 -12.00 17.66
CA TYR A 234 5.37 -12.38 17.42
C TYR A 234 4.45 -11.39 18.16
N ILE A 235 3.51 -10.79 17.43
CA ILE A 235 2.48 -9.93 18.02
C ILE A 235 1.50 -10.83 18.75
N SER A 236 1.69 -10.95 20.07
CA SER A 236 0.97 -11.88 20.94
C SER A 236 -0.41 -11.38 21.37
N ASN A 237 -0.68 -10.08 21.24
CA ASN A 237 -1.92 -9.38 21.58
C ASN A 237 -2.69 -8.86 20.33
N PRO A 238 -3.00 -9.70 19.32
CA PRO A 238 -3.77 -9.26 18.17
C PRO A 238 -5.19 -8.85 18.58
N LEU A 239 -5.81 -7.94 17.82
CA LEU A 239 -7.25 -7.72 17.88
C LEU A 239 -7.97 -9.00 17.46
N LEU A 240 -8.97 -9.43 18.25
CA LEU A 240 -9.73 -10.65 18.00
C LEU A 240 -11.19 -10.34 17.74
N ILE A 241 -11.79 -11.06 16.80
CA ILE A 241 -13.24 -11.07 16.58
C ILE A 241 -13.69 -12.51 16.73
N ASN A 242 -14.71 -12.75 17.57
CA ASN A 242 -15.17 -14.11 17.89
C ASN A 242 -14.03 -15.04 18.34
N MET A 243 -13.06 -14.51 19.10
CA MET A 243 -11.83 -15.19 19.51
C MET A 243 -10.87 -15.57 18.37
N LEU A 244 -11.16 -15.22 17.12
CA LEU A 244 -10.30 -15.56 16.00
C LEU A 244 -9.33 -14.42 15.71
N LYS A 245 -8.07 -14.78 15.50
CA LYS A 245 -7.07 -13.88 14.94
C LYS A 245 -7.39 -13.60 13.48
N PHE A 246 -7.16 -12.38 13.02
CA PHE A 246 -7.29 -12.04 11.61
C PHE A 246 -6.19 -11.09 11.17
N ASP A 247 -5.96 -11.02 9.86
CA ASP A 247 -5.09 -10.04 9.24
C ASP A 247 -5.79 -9.41 8.03
N LEU A 248 -5.34 -8.22 7.64
CA LEU A 248 -5.92 -7.45 6.55
C LEU A 248 -5.02 -7.50 5.32
N ARG A 249 -5.60 -7.92 4.19
CA ARG A 249 -5.05 -7.69 2.87
C ARG A 249 -5.54 -6.34 2.35
N ILE A 250 -4.64 -5.37 2.30
CA ILE A 250 -4.89 -4.02 1.77
C ILE A 250 -4.19 -3.89 0.41
N TYR A 251 -4.85 -3.27 -0.57
CA TYR A 251 -4.29 -3.09 -1.91
C TYR A 251 -3.77 -1.66 -2.10
N ILE A 252 -2.48 -1.54 -2.45
CA ILE A 252 -1.81 -0.26 -2.70
C ILE A 252 -1.40 -0.20 -4.17
N ALA A 253 -1.82 0.85 -4.87
CA ALA A 253 -1.37 1.15 -6.22
C ALA A 253 -0.33 2.27 -6.21
N VAL A 254 0.79 2.06 -6.91
CA VAL A 254 1.80 3.09 -7.13
C VAL A 254 1.89 3.35 -8.63
N THR A 255 1.50 4.53 -9.06
CA THR A 255 1.37 4.86 -10.50
C THR A 255 2.55 5.64 -11.06
N SER A 256 3.41 6.14 -10.17
CA SER A 256 4.60 6.92 -10.51
C SER A 256 5.53 7.02 -9.30
N MET A 257 6.83 7.05 -9.57
CA MET A 257 7.88 7.27 -8.57
C MET A 257 8.48 8.69 -8.65
N ASP A 258 8.32 9.38 -9.79
CA ASP A 258 8.71 10.78 -9.96
C ASP A 258 7.73 11.56 -10.88
N PRO A 259 6.84 12.40 -10.32
CA PRO A 259 6.59 12.51 -8.88
C PRO A 259 5.95 11.24 -8.31
N LEU A 260 6.18 10.99 -7.02
CA LEU A 260 5.61 9.87 -6.30
C LEU A 260 4.09 10.02 -6.23
N ARG A 261 3.36 8.95 -6.57
CA ARG A 261 1.89 8.90 -6.49
C ARG A 261 1.44 7.53 -5.98
N ILE A 262 0.81 7.53 -4.81
CA ILE A 262 0.42 6.34 -4.05
C ILE A 262 -1.07 6.42 -3.76
N TYR A 263 -1.76 5.31 -4.00
CA TYR A 263 -3.19 5.17 -3.80
C TYR A 263 -3.49 3.90 -3.03
N ILE A 264 -4.47 3.96 -2.13
CA ILE A 264 -5.01 2.81 -1.40
C ILE A 264 -6.37 2.48 -1.97
N PHE A 265 -6.65 1.20 -2.21
CA PHE A 265 -7.99 0.77 -2.59
C PHE A 265 -8.85 0.79 -1.33
N LYS A 266 -10.03 1.41 -1.39
CA LYS A 266 -10.95 1.57 -0.24
C LYS A 266 -11.48 0.25 0.32
N GLU A 267 -11.24 -0.85 -0.40
CA GLU A 267 -11.70 -2.18 -0.04
C GLU A 267 -10.51 -3.15 0.06
N GLY A 268 -10.68 -4.25 0.78
CA GLY A 268 -9.63 -5.19 1.15
C GLY A 268 -10.20 -6.53 1.54
N ILE A 269 -9.39 -7.41 2.12
CA ILE A 269 -9.88 -8.70 2.60
C ILE A 269 -9.37 -8.94 4.01
N ALA A 270 -10.27 -9.03 4.98
CA ALA A 270 -9.96 -9.54 6.31
C ALA A 270 -9.97 -11.07 6.27
N ARG A 271 -8.87 -11.69 6.68
CA ARG A 271 -8.68 -13.15 6.64
C ARG A 271 -8.55 -13.67 8.06
N PHE A 272 -9.45 -14.56 8.44
CA PHE A 272 -9.49 -15.10 9.79
C PHE A 272 -8.74 -16.44 9.87
N ALA A 273 -8.14 -16.67 11.04
CA ALA A 273 -7.79 -17.98 11.53
C ALA A 273 -9.06 -18.85 11.70
N THR A 274 -8.92 -20.17 11.71
CA THR A 274 -10.07 -21.09 11.80
C THR A 274 -10.33 -21.61 13.21
N GLU A 275 -9.38 -21.40 14.13
CA GLU A 275 -9.48 -21.84 15.51
C GLU A 275 -9.29 -20.66 16.50
N PRO A 276 -9.91 -20.73 17.70
CA PRO A 276 -9.79 -19.70 18.72
C PRO A 276 -8.33 -19.42 19.10
N TYR A 277 -8.02 -18.14 19.27
CA TYR A 277 -6.69 -17.65 19.61
C TYR A 277 -6.24 -18.14 20.99
N ASP A 278 -5.13 -18.88 21.02
CA ASP A 278 -4.53 -19.38 22.25
C ASP A 278 -2.99 -19.42 22.15
N LEU A 279 -2.32 -18.67 23.03
CA LEU A 279 -0.85 -18.64 23.09
C LEU A 279 -0.25 -19.91 23.72
N LYS A 280 -1.05 -20.72 24.43
CA LYS A 280 -0.58 -21.97 25.04
C LYS A 280 -0.29 -23.06 23.99
N ASN A 281 -0.77 -22.89 22.76
CA ASN A 281 -0.55 -23.84 21.67
C ASN A 281 0.16 -23.19 20.46
N PRO A 282 1.42 -22.71 20.63
CA PRO A 282 2.13 -21.95 19.60
C PRO A 282 2.42 -22.75 18.31
N ARG A 283 2.32 -24.09 18.37
CA ARG A 283 2.51 -24.99 17.23
C ARG A 283 1.26 -25.11 16.36
N ASN A 284 0.09 -24.74 16.87
CA ASN A 284 -1.15 -24.83 16.10
C ASN A 284 -1.23 -23.71 15.07
N ARG A 285 -1.03 -24.09 13.81
CA ARG A 285 -0.97 -23.14 12.69
C ARG A 285 -2.33 -22.56 12.33
N PHE A 286 -3.44 -23.24 12.66
CA PHE A 286 -4.81 -22.78 12.42
C PHE A 286 -5.27 -21.68 13.39
N VAL A 287 -4.52 -21.49 14.48
CA VAL A 287 -4.69 -20.42 15.49
C VAL A 287 -3.85 -19.19 15.12
N HIS A 288 -2.60 -19.41 14.73
CA HIS A 288 -1.61 -18.33 14.62
C HIS A 288 -1.39 -17.81 13.20
N LEU A 289 -1.73 -18.58 12.16
CA LEU A 289 -1.59 -18.18 10.76
C LEU A 289 -2.97 -17.99 10.13
N THR A 290 -3.17 -16.85 9.49
CA THR A 290 -4.45 -16.41 8.88
C THR A 290 -4.50 -16.65 7.37
N ASN A 291 -3.44 -17.23 6.78
CA ASN A 291 -3.38 -17.47 5.35
C ASN A 291 -4.52 -18.40 4.90
N TYR A 292 -5.32 -17.94 3.94
CA TYR A 292 -6.42 -18.72 3.38
C TYR A 292 -5.97 -20.08 2.82
N SER A 293 -4.80 -20.14 2.18
CA SER A 293 -4.23 -21.38 1.62
C SER A 293 -3.98 -22.47 2.66
N LEU A 294 -3.83 -22.11 3.93
CA LEU A 294 -3.72 -23.05 5.04
C LEU A 294 -5.09 -23.35 5.64
N ASN A 295 -5.83 -22.29 6.00
CA ASN A 295 -7.09 -22.41 6.74
C ASN A 295 -8.21 -23.10 5.97
N LYS A 296 -8.19 -23.09 4.63
CA LYS A 296 -9.15 -23.85 3.82
C LYS A 296 -9.12 -25.36 4.01
N TYR A 297 -8.04 -25.89 4.60
CA TYR A 297 -7.89 -27.31 4.92
C TYR A 297 -8.18 -27.62 6.40
N SER A 298 -8.60 -26.64 7.20
CA SER A 298 -8.99 -26.87 8.59
C SER A 298 -10.28 -27.71 8.65
N PRO A 299 -10.38 -28.68 9.57
CA PRO A 299 -11.63 -29.42 9.81
C PRO A 299 -12.81 -28.53 10.18
N HIS A 300 -12.53 -27.33 10.73
CA HIS A 300 -13.55 -26.35 11.13
C HIS A 300 -13.90 -25.36 10.02
N PHE A 301 -13.23 -25.42 8.87
CA PHE A 301 -13.53 -24.52 7.76
C PHE A 301 -14.90 -24.85 7.18
N LYS A 302 -15.83 -23.89 7.32
CA LYS A 302 -17.12 -23.89 6.65
C LYS A 302 -17.14 -22.72 5.69
N ASP A 303 -17.36 -23.03 4.41
CA ASP A 303 -17.47 -22.00 3.38
C ASP A 303 -18.80 -21.27 3.54
N MET A 304 -18.79 -20.17 4.29
CA MET A 304 -19.92 -19.27 4.43
C MET A 304 -19.68 -18.16 3.40
N ASN A 305 -20.41 -18.20 2.28
CA ASN A 305 -20.28 -17.22 1.19
C ASN A 305 -20.98 -15.88 1.49
N GLU A 306 -21.44 -15.68 2.73
CA GLU A 306 -22.04 -14.43 3.20
C GLU A 306 -20.95 -13.50 3.76
N ASP A 307 -20.91 -12.28 3.26
CA ASP A 307 -19.98 -11.26 3.76
C ASP A 307 -20.28 -10.89 5.23
N GLY A 308 -19.24 -10.61 6.01
CA GLY A 308 -19.36 -10.43 7.46
C GLY A 308 -19.64 -11.72 8.24
N LYS A 309 -19.67 -12.89 7.58
CA LYS A 309 -19.78 -14.20 8.22
C LYS A 309 -18.66 -15.14 7.74
N GLY A 310 -18.29 -16.10 8.58
CA GLY A 310 -17.21 -17.04 8.28
C GLY A 310 -15.82 -16.42 8.39
N TYR A 311 -14.89 -16.88 7.54
CA TYR A 311 -13.44 -16.66 7.71
C TYR A 311 -12.82 -15.67 6.71
N LYS A 312 -13.65 -14.99 5.91
CA LYS A 312 -13.21 -13.99 4.93
C LYS A 312 -14.24 -12.89 4.84
N TRP A 313 -13.90 -11.69 5.28
CA TRP A 313 -14.80 -10.54 5.21
C TRP A 313 -14.24 -9.48 4.27
N THR A 314 -15.11 -8.71 3.65
CA THR A 314 -14.74 -7.42 3.09
C THR A 314 -14.27 -6.49 4.22
N LEU A 315 -13.43 -5.54 3.87
CA LEU A 315 -13.04 -4.44 4.75
C LEU A 315 -14.25 -3.57 5.11
N THR A 316 -15.21 -3.39 4.20
CA THR A 316 -16.48 -2.71 4.50
C THR A 316 -17.24 -3.42 5.63
N ALA A 317 -17.40 -4.74 5.56
CA ALA A 317 -18.06 -5.51 6.63
C ALA A 317 -17.27 -5.44 7.94
N LEU A 318 -15.93 -5.48 7.88
CA LEU A 318 -15.08 -5.30 9.06
C LEU A 318 -15.24 -3.91 9.67
N LYS A 319 -15.23 -2.84 8.85
CA LYS A 319 -15.42 -1.45 9.29
C LYS A 319 -16.75 -1.32 10.03
N GLY A 320 -17.86 -1.74 9.40
CA GLY A 320 -19.19 -1.68 10.01
C GLY A 320 -19.27 -2.46 11.33
N PHE A 321 -18.63 -3.64 11.39
CA PHE A 321 -18.52 -4.39 12.64
C PHE A 321 -17.76 -3.61 13.71
N LEU A 322 -16.55 -3.12 13.41
CA LEU A 322 -15.72 -2.40 14.39
C LEU A 322 -16.37 -1.10 14.87
N GLU A 323 -17.00 -0.34 13.98
CA GLU A 323 -17.73 0.88 14.31
C GLU A 323 -18.96 0.59 15.18
N SER A 324 -19.67 -0.52 14.93
CA SER A 324 -20.76 -0.97 15.81
C SER A 324 -20.29 -1.29 17.23
N GLN A 325 -18.99 -1.60 17.40
CA GLN A 325 -18.34 -1.84 18.67
C GLN A 325 -17.66 -0.59 19.27
N GLY A 326 -17.88 0.59 18.67
CA GLY A 326 -17.34 1.87 19.15
C GLY A 326 -15.88 2.13 18.77
N VAL A 327 -15.30 1.34 17.86
CA VAL A 327 -13.93 1.56 17.36
C VAL A 327 -13.93 2.63 16.28
N ASN A 328 -13.05 3.63 16.41
CA ASN A 328 -12.82 4.61 15.35
C ASN A 328 -11.95 4.00 14.24
N PHE A 329 -12.60 3.38 13.26
CA PHE A 329 -11.91 2.77 12.12
C PHE A 329 -11.14 3.80 11.27
N GLN A 330 -11.62 5.04 11.17
CA GLN A 330 -10.96 6.09 10.40
C GLN A 330 -9.53 6.36 10.91
N SER A 331 -9.32 6.38 12.22
CA SER A 331 -7.97 6.54 12.79
C SER A 331 -7.02 5.40 12.38
N ILE A 332 -7.51 4.15 12.42
CA ILE A 332 -6.74 2.97 11.97
C ILE A 332 -6.43 3.09 10.47
N TRP A 333 -7.40 3.55 9.67
CA TRP A 333 -7.24 3.73 8.24
C TRP A 333 -6.19 4.80 7.88
N GLU A 334 -6.16 5.93 8.58
CA GLU A 334 -5.12 6.95 8.41
C GLU A 334 -3.72 6.42 8.77
N GLU A 335 -3.60 5.62 9.84
CA GLU A 335 -2.34 4.97 10.20
C GLU A 335 -1.89 3.95 9.14
N ILE A 336 -2.81 3.18 8.55
CA ILE A 336 -2.49 2.26 7.44
C ILE A 336 -2.00 3.05 6.20
N LYS A 337 -2.62 4.19 5.88
CA LYS A 337 -2.15 5.07 4.79
C LYS A 337 -0.75 5.59 5.07
N ASP A 338 -0.47 6.02 6.31
CA ASP A 338 0.85 6.48 6.72
C ASP A 338 1.93 5.39 6.60
N ILE A 339 1.61 4.16 7.03
CA ILE A 339 2.45 2.96 6.85
C ILE A 339 2.75 2.75 5.37
N ALA A 340 1.73 2.79 4.51
CA ALA A 340 1.91 2.58 3.07
C ALA A 340 2.84 3.62 2.45
N VAL A 341 2.65 4.91 2.76
CA VAL A 341 3.51 5.99 2.25
C VAL A 341 4.95 5.83 2.72
N LYS A 342 5.17 5.63 4.01
CA LYS A 342 6.52 5.48 4.60
C LYS A 342 7.23 4.23 4.07
N ALA A 343 6.51 3.11 3.91
CA ALA A 343 7.07 1.90 3.35
C ALA A 343 7.53 2.10 1.89
N ILE A 344 6.74 2.80 1.06
CA ILE A 344 7.14 3.11 -0.32
C ILE A 344 8.29 4.13 -0.38
N ILE A 345 8.31 5.14 0.49
CA ILE A 345 9.43 6.09 0.56
C ILE A 345 10.75 5.37 0.87
N SER A 346 10.73 4.34 1.73
CA SER A 346 11.94 3.59 2.10
C SER A 346 12.70 2.96 0.92
N ILE A 347 12.02 2.72 -0.20
CA ILE A 347 12.60 2.14 -1.42
C ILE A 347 12.65 3.12 -2.59
N GLU A 348 12.12 4.33 -2.42
CA GLU A 348 11.83 5.25 -3.52
C GLU A 348 13.08 5.60 -4.32
N SER A 349 14.19 5.90 -3.63
CA SER A 349 15.44 6.32 -4.26
C SER A 349 16.06 5.21 -5.12
N VAL A 350 15.97 3.98 -4.63
CA VAL A 350 16.50 2.79 -5.31
C VAL A 350 15.71 2.50 -6.58
N ILE A 351 14.38 2.57 -6.52
CA ILE A 351 13.53 2.38 -7.68
C ILE A 351 13.66 3.53 -8.67
N ASN A 352 13.70 4.79 -8.23
CA ASN A 352 13.85 5.94 -9.13
C ASN A 352 15.16 5.89 -9.93
N SER A 353 16.24 5.44 -9.29
CA SER A 353 17.52 5.22 -9.96
C SER A 353 17.42 4.12 -11.03
N ALA A 354 16.76 3.00 -10.71
CA ALA A 354 16.55 1.90 -11.65
C ALA A 354 15.59 2.27 -12.80
N MET A 355 14.55 3.06 -12.53
CA MET A 355 13.64 3.60 -13.54
C MET A 355 14.41 4.47 -14.54
N SER A 356 15.25 5.37 -14.05
CA SER A 356 16.06 6.26 -14.90
C SER A 356 17.09 5.51 -15.74
N MET A 357 17.56 4.36 -15.26
CA MET A 357 18.56 3.52 -15.95
C MET A 357 17.96 2.60 -17.01
N TYR A 358 16.80 1.98 -16.73
CA TYR A 358 16.27 0.88 -17.54
C TYR A 358 15.00 1.21 -18.31
N VAL A 359 14.25 2.24 -17.92
CA VAL A 359 12.89 2.47 -18.40
C VAL A 359 12.83 3.72 -19.28
N PRO A 360 12.42 3.61 -20.56
CA PRO A 360 12.38 4.74 -21.48
C PRO A 360 11.45 5.88 -21.06
N SER A 361 10.38 5.58 -20.31
CA SER A 361 9.47 6.58 -19.76
C SER A 361 9.04 6.24 -18.34
N GLN A 362 9.04 7.25 -17.46
CA GLN A 362 8.52 7.12 -16.09
C GLN A 362 7.06 6.66 -16.02
N LYS A 363 6.31 6.80 -17.12
CA LYS A 363 4.90 6.42 -17.25
C LYS A 363 4.68 4.95 -17.65
N ASN A 364 5.76 4.23 -17.97
CA ASN A 364 5.68 2.85 -18.40
C ASN A 364 5.38 1.88 -17.26
N CYS A 365 5.79 2.19 -16.02
CA CYS A 365 5.67 1.28 -14.90
C CYS A 365 4.59 1.74 -13.93
N PHE A 366 3.88 0.79 -13.37
CA PHE A 366 3.02 0.95 -12.20
C PHE A 366 3.18 -0.30 -11.32
N GLU A 367 2.63 -0.28 -10.12
CA GLU A 367 2.69 -1.41 -9.20
C GLU A 367 1.35 -1.58 -8.51
N LEU A 368 0.91 -2.82 -8.34
CA LEU A 368 -0.15 -3.19 -7.43
C LEU A 368 0.42 -4.11 -6.35
N LEU A 369 0.39 -3.65 -5.11
CA LEU A 369 0.96 -4.31 -3.96
C LEU A 369 -0.14 -4.78 -3.00
N GLY A 370 0.02 -5.97 -2.45
CA GLY A 370 -0.83 -6.45 -1.35
C GLY A 370 -0.11 -6.30 -0.02
N PHE A 371 -0.53 -5.35 0.80
CA PHE A 371 -0.03 -5.15 2.15
C PHE A 371 -0.77 -6.09 3.11
N ASP A 372 -0.02 -6.83 3.92
CA ASP A 372 -0.56 -7.69 4.97
C ASP A 372 -0.38 -6.95 6.30
N ILE A 373 -1.50 -6.48 6.86
CA ILE A 373 -1.55 -5.66 8.08
C ILE A 373 -2.20 -6.46 9.20
N LEU A 374 -1.60 -6.45 10.39
CA LEU A 374 -2.21 -6.97 11.61
C LEU A 374 -2.58 -5.80 12.53
N ILE A 375 -3.80 -5.78 13.05
CA ILE A 375 -4.20 -4.82 14.07
C ILE A 375 -4.03 -5.48 15.44
N ASP A 376 -3.35 -4.81 16.37
CA ASP A 376 -3.24 -5.28 17.75
C ASP A 376 -4.42 -4.82 18.62
N ASN A 377 -4.51 -5.33 19.85
CA ASN A 377 -5.60 -5.01 20.76
C ASN A 377 -5.62 -3.53 21.23
N ASN A 378 -4.54 -2.78 20.98
CA ASN A 378 -4.50 -1.33 21.19
C ASN A 378 -4.91 -0.55 19.93
N LEU A 379 -5.50 -1.25 18.95
CA LEU A 379 -5.94 -0.72 17.65
C LEU A 379 -4.80 -0.21 16.78
N ARG A 380 -3.56 -0.62 17.05
CA ARG A 380 -2.40 -0.21 16.27
C ARG A 380 -2.16 -1.17 15.09
N PRO A 381 -2.02 -0.66 13.86
CA PRO A 381 -1.69 -1.46 12.70
C PRO A 381 -0.19 -1.78 12.61
N TRP A 382 0.13 -2.99 12.19
CA TRP A 382 1.48 -3.51 12.00
C TRP A 382 1.64 -4.11 10.60
N LEU A 383 2.67 -3.68 9.88
CA LEU A 383 3.04 -4.26 8.59
C LEU A 383 3.77 -5.59 8.77
N LEU A 384 3.18 -6.67 8.24
CA LEU A 384 3.74 -8.02 8.32
C LEU A 384 4.56 -8.39 7.09
N GLU A 385 4.04 -8.08 5.90
CA GLU A 385 4.70 -8.30 4.61
C GLU A 385 4.05 -7.45 3.51
N VAL A 386 4.76 -7.28 2.41
CA VAL A 386 4.23 -6.69 1.17
C VAL A 386 4.38 -7.71 0.05
N ASN A 387 3.27 -8.03 -0.60
CA ASN A 387 3.20 -9.04 -1.66
C ASN A 387 3.25 -8.39 -3.04
N LEU A 388 4.22 -8.80 -3.87
CA LEU A 388 4.27 -8.50 -5.29
C LEU A 388 3.13 -9.23 -5.99
N SER A 389 2.32 -8.54 -6.82
CA SER A 389 1.22 -9.17 -7.56
C SER A 389 0.35 -10.07 -6.66
N PRO A 390 -0.43 -9.49 -5.71
CA PRO A 390 -1.23 -10.26 -4.77
C PRO A 390 -2.14 -11.26 -5.49
N SER A 391 -2.43 -12.41 -4.87
CA SER A 391 -3.21 -13.47 -5.51
C SER A 391 -4.54 -12.98 -6.05
N MET A 392 -4.68 -13.07 -7.38
CA MET A 392 -5.87 -12.71 -8.14
C MET A 392 -6.84 -13.88 -8.33
N ASN A 393 -6.69 -14.97 -7.57
CA ASN A 393 -7.63 -16.07 -7.60
C ASN A 393 -9.00 -15.61 -7.09
N THR A 394 -10.07 -16.03 -7.77
CA THR A 394 -11.45 -15.67 -7.44
C THR A 394 -12.21 -16.91 -6.99
N GLU A 395 -11.81 -17.48 -5.84
CA GLU A 395 -12.41 -18.71 -5.29
C GLU A 395 -13.77 -18.44 -4.64
N THR A 396 -14.05 -17.21 -4.23
CA THR A 396 -15.34 -16.78 -3.63
C THR A 396 -15.95 -15.60 -4.38
N SER A 397 -17.24 -15.36 -4.21
CA SER A 397 -17.94 -14.19 -4.76
C SER A 397 -17.34 -12.86 -4.27
N VAL A 398 -16.94 -12.81 -2.99
CA VAL A 398 -16.22 -11.69 -2.37
C VAL A 398 -14.90 -11.42 -3.09
N ASP A 399 -14.10 -12.46 -3.37
CA ASP A 399 -12.85 -12.30 -4.11
C ASP A 399 -13.09 -11.72 -5.51
N LEU A 400 -14.08 -12.25 -6.25
CA LEU A 400 -14.37 -11.79 -7.61
C LEU A 400 -14.85 -10.34 -7.62
N LYS A 401 -15.77 -9.98 -6.73
CA LYS A 401 -16.32 -8.62 -6.59
C LYS A 401 -15.22 -7.59 -6.32
N ILE A 402 -14.39 -7.84 -5.30
CA ILE A 402 -13.31 -6.92 -4.92
C ILE A 402 -12.24 -6.86 -6.00
N LYS A 403 -11.72 -8.01 -6.42
CA LYS A 403 -10.53 -8.05 -7.29
C LYS A 403 -10.86 -7.59 -8.69
N SER A 404 -12.08 -7.85 -9.19
CA SER A 404 -12.47 -7.33 -10.49
C SER A 404 -12.59 -5.80 -10.48
N ALA A 405 -13.20 -5.22 -9.44
CA ALA A 405 -13.28 -3.76 -9.29
C ALA A 405 -11.88 -3.15 -9.11
N LEU A 406 -11.03 -3.78 -8.31
CA LEU A 406 -9.64 -3.38 -8.09
C LEU A 406 -8.86 -3.26 -9.40
N ILE A 407 -8.94 -4.28 -10.26
CA ILE A 407 -8.18 -4.28 -11.52
C ILE A 407 -8.78 -3.32 -12.55
N SER A 408 -10.11 -3.21 -12.65
CA SER A 408 -10.72 -2.23 -13.55
C SER A 408 -10.34 -0.80 -13.16
N ASP A 409 -10.43 -0.49 -11.87
CA ASP A 409 -10.08 0.83 -11.35
C ASP A 409 -8.58 1.10 -11.47
N LEU A 410 -7.73 0.08 -11.30
CA LEU A 410 -6.29 0.21 -11.53
C LEU A 410 -5.99 0.56 -12.98
N PHE A 411 -6.63 -0.10 -13.95
CA PHE A 411 -6.45 0.20 -15.37
C PHE A 411 -6.97 1.60 -15.76
N ASN A 412 -8.06 2.05 -15.14
CA ASN A 412 -8.55 3.42 -15.26
C ASN A 412 -7.57 4.45 -14.69
N LEU A 413 -7.05 4.16 -13.49
CA LEU A 413 -6.12 4.99 -12.75
C LEU A 413 -4.82 5.20 -13.54
N ILE A 414 -4.16 4.12 -13.99
CA ILE A 414 -2.89 4.22 -14.74
C ILE A 414 -3.03 4.91 -16.09
N GLY A 415 -4.26 5.08 -16.60
CA GLY A 415 -4.56 5.84 -17.81
C GLY A 415 -3.96 5.23 -19.08
N ILE A 416 -4.49 4.09 -19.52
CA ILE A 416 -4.11 3.49 -20.81
C ILE A 416 -4.65 4.37 -21.93
N ARG A 417 -3.76 4.84 -22.82
CA ARG A 417 -4.12 5.79 -23.89
C ARG A 417 -4.73 5.07 -25.08
N LYS A 418 -5.72 5.71 -25.72
CA LYS A 418 -6.19 5.31 -27.05
C LYS A 418 -5.03 5.46 -28.04
N LEU A 419 -4.84 4.45 -28.89
CA LEU A 419 -4.00 4.61 -30.08
C LEU A 419 -4.79 5.44 -31.09
N GLU A 420 -4.33 6.66 -31.40
CA GLU A 420 -4.91 7.39 -32.54
C GLU A 420 -4.58 6.64 -33.83
N PRO A 421 -5.53 6.54 -34.78
CA PRO A 421 -5.24 6.07 -36.13
C PRO A 421 -4.07 6.89 -36.65
N ARG A 422 -3.02 6.21 -37.12
CA ARG A 422 -1.85 6.84 -37.73
C ARG A 422 -2.35 7.74 -38.86
N LYS A 423 -2.47 9.05 -38.63
CA LYS A 423 -2.65 10.01 -39.73
C LYS A 423 -1.44 9.77 -40.64
N ARG A 424 -1.67 9.34 -41.89
CA ARG A 424 -0.61 9.25 -42.90
C ARG A 424 0.07 10.62 -42.88
N ARG A 425 1.32 10.68 -42.42
CA ARG A 425 2.13 11.90 -42.55
C ARG A 425 2.21 12.17 -44.05
N ASN A 426 1.45 13.15 -44.54
CA ASN A 426 1.80 13.79 -45.79
C ASN A 426 3.23 14.32 -45.60
N SER A 427 4.12 13.90 -46.48
CA SER A 427 5.57 14.15 -46.44
C SER A 427 5.96 15.62 -46.68
N ASN A 428 5.04 16.58 -46.50
CA ASN A 428 5.25 18.00 -46.79
C ASN A 428 4.94 18.89 -45.57
N SER A 429 5.54 18.63 -44.42
CA SER A 429 5.64 19.65 -43.37
C SER A 429 7.11 19.93 -43.09
N SER A 430 7.58 21.06 -43.60
CA SER A 430 8.89 21.66 -43.37
C SER A 430 9.26 21.60 -41.89
N ARG A 431 10.48 21.14 -41.59
CA ARG A 431 11.06 21.25 -40.24
C ARG A 431 11.02 22.73 -39.83
N PRO A 432 10.48 23.10 -38.65
CA PRO A 432 10.69 24.44 -38.15
C PRO A 432 12.17 24.60 -37.83
N ALA A 433 12.80 25.63 -38.39
CA ALA A 433 14.15 26.03 -38.05
C ALA A 433 14.21 26.27 -36.53
N TRP A 434 15.11 25.55 -35.86
CA TRP A 434 15.44 25.79 -34.46
C TRP A 434 16.14 27.15 -34.37
N THR A 435 15.40 28.20 -34.03
CA THR A 435 16.00 29.42 -33.50
C THR A 435 16.40 29.13 -32.05
N SER A 436 17.69 28.96 -31.83
CA SER A 436 18.32 28.79 -30.52
C SER A 436 18.19 30.06 -29.69
N ASN A 437 17.02 30.27 -29.08
CA ASN A 437 16.90 31.09 -27.89
C ASN A 437 15.68 30.63 -27.08
N CYS A 438 15.91 29.82 -26.06
CA CYS A 438 14.87 29.34 -25.14
C CYS A 438 15.34 29.52 -23.70
N ASN A 439 14.74 30.50 -23.02
CA ASN A 439 14.86 30.70 -21.57
C ASN A 439 14.45 29.42 -20.82
N SER A 440 15.37 28.84 -20.05
CA SER A 440 15.17 27.63 -19.23
C SER A 440 13.90 27.68 -18.37
N VAL A 441 13.57 28.86 -17.84
CA VAL A 441 12.39 29.11 -16.99
C VAL A 441 11.05 28.81 -17.70
N ILE A 442 10.95 29.02 -19.01
CA ILE A 442 9.71 28.78 -19.76
C ILE A 442 9.49 27.27 -19.99
N LEU A 443 10.58 26.51 -20.19
CA LEU A 443 10.49 25.05 -20.31
C LEU A 443 10.09 24.40 -18.97
N ASP A 444 10.65 24.88 -17.86
CA ASP A 444 10.35 24.35 -16.52
C ASP A 444 8.88 24.57 -16.15
N ASN A 445 8.34 25.77 -16.37
CA ASN A 445 6.92 26.07 -16.12
C ASN A 445 5.97 25.20 -16.97
N LYS A 446 6.32 24.92 -18.23
CA LYS A 446 5.52 24.03 -19.09
C LYS A 446 5.53 22.58 -18.60
N LYS A 447 6.66 22.11 -18.08
CA LYS A 447 6.81 20.76 -17.51
C LYS A 447 6.01 20.62 -16.20
N GLU A 448 6.09 21.61 -15.32
CA GLU A 448 5.32 21.62 -14.06
C GLU A 448 3.81 21.59 -14.33
N GLN A 449 3.32 22.47 -15.20
CA GLN A 449 1.90 22.48 -15.59
C GLN A 449 1.45 21.15 -16.21
N GLN A 450 2.32 20.48 -16.96
CA GLN A 450 2.01 19.17 -17.53
C GLN A 450 1.89 18.10 -16.44
N ILE A 451 2.77 18.08 -15.44
CA ILE A 451 2.74 17.14 -14.33
C ILE A 451 1.46 17.34 -13.49
N ILE A 452 1.10 18.59 -13.20
CA ILE A 452 -0.14 18.92 -12.48
C ILE A 452 -1.36 18.42 -13.26
N LYS A 453 -1.47 18.77 -14.54
CA LYS A 453 -2.60 18.34 -15.40
C LYS A 453 -2.70 16.81 -15.49
N GLU A 454 -1.56 16.12 -15.56
CA GLU A 454 -1.53 14.66 -15.59
C GLU A 454 -1.98 14.04 -14.26
N THR A 455 -1.56 14.63 -13.14
CA THR A 455 -1.94 14.20 -11.80
C THR A 455 -3.43 14.47 -11.54
N GLU A 456 -3.94 15.64 -11.89
CA GLU A 456 -5.37 15.96 -11.80
C GLU A 456 -6.20 15.06 -12.69
N ALA A 457 -5.77 14.82 -13.94
CA ALA A 457 -6.43 13.87 -14.81
C ALA A 457 -6.46 12.48 -14.17
N GLU A 458 -5.37 12.00 -13.55
CA GLU A 458 -5.37 10.73 -12.82
C GLU A 458 -6.38 10.69 -11.68
N ARG A 459 -6.50 11.78 -10.90
CA ARG A 459 -7.48 11.88 -9.80
C ARG A 459 -8.94 11.82 -10.27
N THR A 460 -9.24 12.22 -11.51
CA THR A 460 -10.60 12.04 -12.07
C THR A 460 -10.97 10.58 -12.37
N ARG A 461 -9.99 9.66 -12.34
CA ARG A 461 -10.16 8.23 -12.66
C ARG A 461 -9.82 7.31 -11.48
N LEU A 462 -10.00 7.81 -10.26
CA LEU A 462 -9.69 7.05 -9.04
C LEU A 462 -10.54 5.79 -8.90
N GLY A 463 -11.81 5.82 -9.33
CA GLY A 463 -12.76 4.76 -8.97
C GLY A 463 -12.80 4.61 -7.45
N ASN A 464 -12.57 3.40 -6.95
CA ASN A 464 -12.53 3.09 -5.53
C ASN A 464 -11.13 3.24 -4.89
N PHE A 465 -10.19 3.88 -5.59
CA PHE A 465 -8.94 4.30 -4.96
C PHE A 465 -9.09 5.62 -4.21
N GLU A 466 -8.31 5.75 -3.14
CA GLU A 466 -8.10 6.99 -2.40
C GLU A 466 -6.62 7.37 -2.49
N CYS A 467 -6.32 8.66 -2.60
CA CYS A 467 -4.94 9.13 -2.74
C CYS A 467 -4.25 9.22 -1.37
N CYS A 468 -3.19 8.43 -1.16
CA CYS A 468 -2.33 8.52 0.02
C CYS A 468 -1.23 9.58 -0.15
N PHE A 469 -0.68 9.72 -1.36
CA PHE A 469 0.36 10.69 -1.66
C PHE A 469 0.28 11.11 -3.14
N PRO A 470 0.36 12.41 -3.49
CA PRO A 470 0.37 13.56 -2.58
C PRO A 470 -1.01 13.84 -1.96
N CYS A 471 -1.04 14.10 -0.66
CA CYS A 471 -2.20 14.49 0.14
C CYS A 471 -1.94 15.83 0.86
N GLU A 472 -2.94 16.40 1.54
CA GLU A 472 -2.81 17.70 2.22
C GLU A 472 -1.68 17.71 3.26
N ASN A 473 -1.49 16.60 3.98
CA ASN A 473 -0.45 16.46 4.99
C ASN A 473 0.91 16.00 4.42
N ALA A 474 1.07 15.95 3.09
CA ALA A 474 2.24 15.34 2.45
C ALA A 474 3.56 16.09 2.72
N PHE A 475 3.52 17.35 3.16
CA PHE A 475 4.72 18.06 3.62
C PHE A 475 5.43 17.33 4.76
N HIS A 476 4.70 16.64 5.63
CA HIS A 476 5.30 15.84 6.69
C HIS A 476 6.27 14.79 6.14
N TYR A 477 5.95 14.18 4.99
CA TYR A 477 6.77 13.14 4.38
C TYR A 477 8.05 13.66 3.72
N LYS A 478 8.16 14.97 3.45
CA LYS A 478 9.35 15.56 2.80
C LYS A 478 10.64 15.21 3.53
N GLN A 479 10.59 15.13 4.86
CA GLN A 479 11.76 14.85 5.69
C GLN A 479 12.33 13.43 5.49
N PHE A 480 11.56 12.51 4.91
CA PHE A 480 11.94 11.09 4.75
C PHE A 480 12.53 10.76 3.38
N PHE A 481 12.63 11.71 2.46
CA PHE A 481 13.29 11.48 1.17
C PHE A 481 14.80 11.69 1.31
N ASP A 482 15.59 10.74 0.79
CA ASP A 482 17.06 10.80 0.78
C ASP A 482 17.59 12.01 -0.05
N VAL A 483 16.81 12.46 -1.04
CA VAL A 483 17.16 13.58 -1.93
C VAL A 483 15.95 14.50 -2.13
N ASP A 484 16.19 15.79 -2.37
CA ASP A 484 15.09 16.71 -2.66
C ASP A 484 14.42 16.36 -3.98
N ARG A 485 13.12 16.07 -3.91
CA ARG A 485 12.29 15.71 -5.06
C ARG A 485 11.49 16.93 -5.48
N ALA A 486 12.01 17.68 -6.46
CA ALA A 486 11.40 18.92 -6.94
C ALA A 486 9.95 18.72 -7.42
N ASN A 487 9.68 17.65 -8.19
CA ASN A 487 8.33 17.36 -8.67
C ASN A 487 7.35 17.03 -7.53
N ASN A 488 7.81 16.31 -6.49
CA ASN A 488 7.00 16.04 -5.29
C ASN A 488 6.70 17.34 -4.54
N SER A 489 7.74 18.15 -4.27
CA SER A 489 7.58 19.43 -3.60
C SER A 489 6.60 20.36 -4.34
N MET A 490 6.69 20.41 -5.67
CA MET A 490 5.79 21.17 -6.53
C MET A 490 4.35 20.69 -6.43
N LEU A 491 4.10 19.37 -6.55
CA LEU A 491 2.75 18.82 -6.42
C LEU A 491 2.16 19.05 -5.03
N ILE A 492 2.95 18.88 -3.97
CA ILE A 492 2.49 19.15 -2.60
C ILE A 492 2.09 20.62 -2.48
N SER A 493 2.93 21.55 -2.92
CA SER A 493 2.63 22.99 -2.90
C SER A 493 1.35 23.34 -3.67
N HIS A 494 1.08 22.68 -4.81
CA HIS A 494 -0.15 22.85 -5.58
C HIS A 494 -1.39 22.44 -4.78
N TYR A 495 -1.37 21.26 -4.15
CA TYR A 495 -2.54 20.74 -3.43
C TYR A 495 -2.78 21.38 -2.07
N THR A 496 -1.74 21.90 -1.40
CA THR A 496 -1.89 22.53 -0.08
C THR A 496 -2.04 24.05 -0.16
N GLY A 497 -2.06 24.64 -1.37
CA GLY A 497 -2.13 26.10 -1.56
C GLY A 497 -0.90 26.90 -1.07
N ASN A 498 0.20 26.23 -0.69
CA ASN A 498 1.37 26.86 -0.09
C ASN A 498 2.36 27.30 -1.18
N LYS A 499 2.11 28.49 -1.76
CA LYS A 499 2.90 29.08 -2.87
C LYS A 499 4.32 29.56 -2.50
N LYS A 500 4.75 29.46 -1.23
CA LYS A 500 6.00 30.10 -0.74
C LYS A 500 7.31 29.38 -1.10
N VAL A 501 7.30 28.28 -1.85
CA VAL A 501 8.50 27.43 -2.05
C VAL A 501 9.17 27.60 -3.43
N GLY A 502 8.63 28.45 -4.32
CA GLY A 502 9.23 28.74 -5.62
C GLY A 502 10.53 29.58 -5.62
N LYS A 503 11.13 29.89 -4.46
CA LYS A 503 12.37 30.68 -4.38
C LYS A 503 13.55 29.81 -3.92
N LYS A 504 14.44 29.52 -4.88
CA LYS A 504 15.82 29.01 -4.76
C LYS A 504 16.29 28.66 -3.34
N TRP A 505 16.42 27.35 -3.10
CA TRP A 505 17.12 26.76 -1.98
C TRP A 505 18.63 27.08 -2.10
N ARG A 506 19.18 27.90 -1.19
CA ARG A 506 20.64 28.01 -1.04
C ARG A 506 21.12 26.77 -0.29
N SER A 507 22.12 26.09 -0.85
CA SER A 507 22.87 25.04 -0.17
C SER A 507 23.49 25.61 1.11
N THR A 508 23.06 25.13 2.26
CA THR A 508 23.97 25.05 3.41
C THR A 508 24.70 23.73 3.26
N THR A 509 25.89 23.83 2.66
CA THR A 509 26.98 22.89 2.92
C THR A 509 27.08 22.69 4.43
N ARG A 510 27.03 21.42 4.87
CA ARG A 510 27.38 21.03 6.23
C ARG A 510 28.90 21.02 6.29
N ASP A 511 29.46 21.90 7.10
CA ASP A 511 30.75 21.67 7.76
C ASP A 511 30.56 20.69 8.93
#